data_AF-A0A2H0GC32-F1
#
_entry.id   AF-A0A2H0GC32-F1
#
_cell.length_a   1.000
_cell.length_b   1.000
_cell.length_c   1.000
_cell.angle_alpha   90.00
_cell.angle_beta   90.00
_cell.angle_gamma   90.00
#
_symmetry.space_group_name_H-M   'P 1'
#
loop_
_entity.id
_entity.type
_entity.pdbx_description
1 polymer ?
#
loop_
_entity_poly.entity_id
_entity_poly.type
_entity_poly.pdbx_seq_one_letter_code
_entity_poly.pdbx_strand_id
1 'polypeptide(L)'
;MKELEPNTIESSELVEQTFNFWFTDNDHIRSPFPEYIRPMLKERAVDGFFKWVSNLNPKAKEEVNDEMVAEKFEEIIFEIALNMVMTEDEKITIQYPFLPRVGDEIYANETPDLKSNIIDRTLLKEGDDSFLKVKAEEVASKQVWETKFELPL
;
A
#
# COMPACT_ATOMS: atom_id res chain seq x y z
N MET A 1 12.42 17.39 -17.85
CA MET A 1 12.55 15.93 -17.65
C MET A 1 13.56 15.42 -18.66
N LYS A 2 14.57 14.67 -18.23
CA LYS A 2 15.34 13.84 -19.18
C LYS A 2 14.41 12.71 -19.61
N GLU A 3 14.31 12.50 -20.91
CA GLU A 3 13.60 11.33 -21.46
C GLU A 3 14.34 10.07 -21.04
N LEU A 4 13.57 9.05 -20.67
CA LEU A 4 14.06 7.72 -20.34
C LEU A 4 14.73 7.12 -21.57
N GLU A 5 15.98 6.64 -21.44
CA GLU A 5 16.66 6.01 -22.57
C GLU A 5 16.08 4.60 -22.81
N PRO A 6 15.52 4.32 -24.01
CA PRO A 6 15.02 2.99 -24.34
C PRO A 6 16.13 1.94 -24.23
N ASN A 7 15.84 0.81 -23.60
CA ASN A 7 16.77 -0.30 -23.30
C ASN A 7 17.76 -0.06 -22.14
N THR A 8 17.43 0.80 -21.18
CA THR A 8 18.12 0.89 -19.89
C THR A 8 17.27 0.26 -18.77
N ILE A 9 17.90 -0.08 -17.63
CA ILE A 9 17.25 -0.55 -16.38
C ILE A 9 16.05 0.33 -15.96
N GLU A 10 16.05 1.59 -16.41
CA GLU A 10 15.07 2.61 -16.13
C GLU A 10 13.81 2.51 -17.03
N SER A 11 13.73 1.50 -17.91
CA SER A 11 12.70 1.39 -18.95
C SER A 11 11.29 1.61 -18.40
N SER A 12 10.55 2.52 -19.05
CA SER A 12 9.30 3.08 -18.55
C SER A 12 8.19 2.06 -18.35
N GLU A 13 8.29 0.88 -18.98
CA GLU A 13 7.25 -0.14 -18.96
C GLU A 13 7.06 -0.73 -17.55
N LEU A 14 8.13 -1.07 -16.83
CA LEU A 14 8.02 -1.59 -15.46
C LEU A 14 7.46 -0.52 -14.51
N VAL A 15 7.97 0.70 -14.60
CA VAL A 15 7.49 1.85 -13.82
C VAL A 15 6.00 2.10 -14.07
N GLU A 16 5.59 2.11 -15.33
CA GLU A 16 4.19 2.27 -15.73
C GLU A 16 3.33 1.10 -15.25
N GLN A 17 3.81 -0.13 -15.36
CA GLN A 17 3.11 -1.32 -14.86
C GLN A 17 2.90 -1.27 -13.34
N THR A 18 3.93 -0.91 -12.55
CA THR A 18 3.81 -0.75 -11.10
C THR A 18 2.78 0.33 -10.74
N PHE A 19 2.80 1.48 -11.43
CA PHE A 19 1.77 2.50 -11.20
C PHE A 19 0.38 2.02 -11.59
N ASN A 20 0.23 1.38 -12.74
CA ASN A 20 -1.06 0.87 -13.22
C ASN A 20 -1.63 -0.15 -12.24
N PHE A 21 -0.79 -1.04 -11.71
CA PHE A 21 -1.19 -2.02 -10.71
C PHE A 21 -1.65 -1.36 -9.42
N TRP A 22 -0.85 -0.47 -8.84
CA TRP A 22 -1.12 0.08 -7.51
C TRP A 22 -2.07 1.29 -7.48
N PHE A 23 -2.25 2.01 -8.59
CA PHE A 23 -3.14 3.18 -8.66
C PHE A 23 -4.55 2.81 -9.16
N THR A 24 -4.77 1.53 -9.48
CA THR A 24 -6.06 1.02 -9.95
C THR A 24 -6.61 0.04 -8.93
N ASP A 25 -7.93 0.06 -8.74
CA ASP A 25 -8.61 -1.00 -8.01
C ASP A 25 -8.73 -2.22 -8.92
N ASN A 26 -8.20 -3.36 -8.46
CA ASN A 26 -8.31 -4.66 -9.09
C ASN A 26 -9.21 -5.57 -8.23
N ASP A 27 -9.64 -6.72 -8.76
CA ASP A 27 -10.62 -7.62 -8.13
C ASP A 27 -10.41 -7.88 -6.63
N HIS A 28 -9.15 -8.06 -6.21
CA HIS A 28 -8.80 -8.37 -4.82
C HIS A 28 -7.96 -7.30 -4.13
N ILE A 29 -7.59 -6.23 -4.84
CA ILE A 29 -6.63 -5.24 -4.36
C ILE A 29 -7.12 -3.85 -4.76
N ARG A 30 -7.56 -3.08 -3.76
CA ARG A 30 -7.82 -1.65 -3.95
C ARG A 30 -6.52 -0.88 -3.86
N SER A 31 -6.39 0.21 -4.62
CA SER A 31 -5.26 1.11 -4.50
C SER A 31 -5.09 1.57 -3.05
N PRO A 32 -3.91 1.42 -2.43
CA PRO A 32 -3.67 1.89 -1.07
C PRO A 32 -3.42 3.41 -1.01
N PHE A 33 -3.29 4.07 -2.16
CA PHE A 33 -2.90 5.46 -2.26
C PHE A 33 -4.12 6.37 -2.47
N PRO A 34 -4.40 7.29 -1.53
CA PRO A 34 -5.45 8.28 -1.70
C PRO A 34 -5.27 9.12 -2.97
N GLU A 35 -6.36 9.44 -3.67
CA GLU A 35 -6.31 10.16 -4.95
C GLU A 35 -5.52 11.48 -4.87
N TYR A 36 -5.61 12.19 -3.74
CA TYR A 36 -4.95 13.49 -3.57
C TYR A 36 -3.43 13.41 -3.53
N ILE A 37 -2.84 12.26 -3.15
CA ILE A 37 -1.37 12.09 -3.16
C ILE A 37 -0.84 11.59 -4.51
N ARG A 38 -1.67 10.90 -5.31
CA ARG A 38 -1.21 10.14 -6.50
C ARG A 38 -0.38 10.97 -7.49
N PRO A 39 -0.75 12.21 -7.87
CA PRO A 39 0.05 12.99 -8.83
C PRO A 39 1.46 13.29 -8.31
N MET A 40 1.56 13.73 -7.05
CA MET A 40 2.84 14.06 -6.43
C MET A 40 3.65 12.81 -6.08
N LEU A 41 2.98 11.71 -5.70
CA LEU A 41 3.60 10.43 -5.42
C LEU A 41 4.29 9.88 -6.67
N LYS A 42 3.61 9.96 -7.83
CA LYS A 42 4.18 9.55 -9.11
C LYS A 42 5.48 10.29 -9.42
N GLU A 43 5.47 11.61 -9.33
CA GLU A 43 6.66 12.45 -9.58
C GLU A 43 7.80 12.11 -8.62
N ARG A 44 7.51 12.07 -7.31
CA ARG A 44 8.53 11.83 -6.28
C ARG A 44 9.11 10.41 -6.34
N ALA A 45 8.29 9.41 -6.66
CA ALA A 45 8.74 8.03 -6.78
C ALA A 45 9.68 7.85 -7.98
N VAL A 46 9.34 8.44 -9.14
CA VAL A 46 10.23 8.45 -10.31
C VAL A 46 11.56 9.12 -9.98
N ASP A 47 11.54 10.30 -9.34
CA ASP A 47 12.75 10.99 -8.90
C ASP A 47 13.58 10.18 -7.89
N GLY A 48 12.90 9.52 -6.94
CA GLY A 48 13.52 8.66 -5.94
C GLY A 48 14.22 7.46 -6.57
N PHE A 49 13.56 6.84 -7.55
CA PHE A 49 14.09 5.71 -8.30
C PHE A 49 15.32 6.08 -9.13
N PHE A 50 15.27 7.17 -9.88
CA PHE A 50 16.44 7.65 -10.63
C PHE A 50 17.63 7.95 -9.73
N LYS A 51 17.39 8.54 -8.54
CA LYS A 51 18.45 8.77 -7.55
C LYS A 51 19.05 7.46 -7.06
N TRP A 52 18.22 6.44 -6.83
CA TRP A 52 18.70 5.11 -6.46
C TRP A 52 19.58 4.50 -7.56
N VAL A 53 19.08 4.43 -8.81
CA VAL A 53 19.83 3.88 -9.96
C VAL A 53 21.15 4.64 -10.19
N SER A 54 21.13 5.96 -10.07
CA SER A 54 22.32 6.82 -10.28
C SER A 54 23.41 6.58 -9.24
N ASN A 55 23.03 6.16 -8.02
CA ASN A 55 23.96 5.89 -6.92
C ASN A 55 24.46 4.43 -6.88
N LEU A 56 23.97 3.56 -7.76
CA LEU A 56 24.49 2.20 -7.88
C LEU A 56 25.94 2.23 -8.36
N ASN A 57 26.80 1.45 -7.70
CA ASN A 57 28.14 1.23 -8.19
C ASN A 57 28.10 0.42 -9.52
N PRO A 58 29.13 0.52 -10.38
CA PRO A 58 29.10 -0.12 -11.70
C PRO A 58 28.84 -1.63 -11.69
N LYS A 59 29.37 -2.36 -10.69
CA LYS A 59 29.15 -3.80 -10.56
C LYS A 59 27.70 -4.13 -10.20
N ALA A 60 27.12 -3.36 -9.28
CA ALA A 60 25.72 -3.52 -8.89
C ALA A 60 24.78 -3.26 -10.07
N LYS A 61 25.11 -2.33 -10.97
CA LYS A 61 24.32 -2.09 -12.20
C LYS A 61 24.30 -3.31 -13.13
N GLU A 62 25.34 -4.13 -13.14
CA GLU A 62 25.41 -5.35 -13.94
C GLU A 62 24.62 -6.51 -13.32
N GLU A 63 24.35 -6.45 -12.01
CA GLU A 63 23.64 -7.50 -11.24
C GLU A 63 22.15 -7.20 -11.05
N VAL A 64 21.71 -5.97 -11.30
CA VAL A 64 20.30 -5.57 -11.20
C VAL A 64 19.49 -6.17 -12.35
N ASN A 65 18.48 -6.97 -12.00
CA ASN A 65 17.50 -7.52 -12.92
C ASN A 65 16.14 -6.81 -12.77
N ASP A 66 15.19 -7.15 -13.64
CA ASP A 66 13.87 -6.52 -13.69
C ASP A 66 13.04 -6.73 -12.40
N GLU A 67 13.20 -7.88 -11.73
CA GLU A 67 12.53 -8.18 -10.45
C GLU A 67 13.03 -7.23 -9.35
N MET A 68 14.34 -7.08 -9.21
CA MET A 68 14.95 -6.15 -8.25
C MET A 68 14.56 -4.69 -8.53
N VAL A 69 14.44 -4.32 -9.82
CA VAL A 69 13.95 -2.99 -10.22
C VAL A 69 12.51 -2.79 -9.75
N ALA A 70 11.63 -3.74 -10.04
CA ALA A 70 10.22 -3.66 -9.68
C ALA A 70 10.02 -3.60 -8.16
N GLU A 71 10.66 -4.50 -7.41
CA GLU A 71 10.63 -4.53 -5.95
C GLU A 71 11.13 -3.21 -5.36
N LYS A 72 12.28 -2.71 -5.84
CA LYS A 72 12.85 -1.47 -5.32
C LYS A 72 11.99 -0.26 -5.65
N PHE A 73 11.39 -0.25 -6.83
CA PHE A 73 10.48 0.82 -7.22
C PHE A 73 9.22 0.83 -6.35
N GLU A 74 8.66 -0.36 -6.07
CA GLU A 74 7.54 -0.52 -5.15
C GLU A 74 7.89 -0.02 -3.75
N GLU A 75 9.04 -0.43 -3.20
CA GLU A 75 9.54 0.05 -1.89
C GLU A 75 9.57 1.59 -1.84
N ILE A 76 10.14 2.23 -2.87
CA ILE A 76 10.22 3.69 -2.98
C ILE A 76 8.82 4.34 -3.00
N ILE A 77 7.87 3.78 -3.75
CA ILE A 77 6.50 4.30 -3.80
C ILE A 77 5.87 4.24 -2.41
N PHE A 78 5.95 3.10 -1.72
CA PHE A 78 5.34 2.92 -0.40
C PHE A 78 5.99 3.82 0.66
N GLU A 79 7.32 3.89 0.70
CA GLU A 79 8.06 4.77 1.62
C GLU A 79 7.68 6.24 1.46
N ILE A 80 7.59 6.71 0.21
CA ILE A 80 7.20 8.10 -0.08
C ILE A 80 5.75 8.34 0.31
N ALA A 81 4.84 7.41 -0.02
CA ALA A 81 3.42 7.54 0.27
C ALA A 81 3.14 7.64 1.78
N LEU A 82 3.85 6.85 2.61
CA LEU A 82 3.73 6.91 4.08
C LEU A 82 4.02 8.29 4.66
N ASN A 83 4.89 9.06 4.01
CA ASN A 83 5.25 10.41 4.41
C ASN A 83 4.34 11.50 3.83
N MET A 84 3.35 11.13 3.00
CA MET A 84 2.46 12.07 2.31
C MET A 84 1.02 12.05 2.83
N VAL A 85 0.58 10.93 3.41
CA VAL A 85 -0.78 10.79 3.93
C VAL A 85 -0.97 11.52 5.26
N MET A 86 -2.22 11.90 5.54
CA MET A 86 -2.55 12.79 6.67
C MET A 86 -3.06 12.03 7.89
N THR A 87 -3.68 10.87 7.70
CA THR A 87 -4.36 10.13 8.76
C THR A 87 -3.67 8.82 9.08
N GLU A 88 -3.86 8.33 10.31
CA GLU A 88 -3.35 7.01 10.71
C GLU A 88 -4.03 5.88 9.94
N ASP A 89 -5.31 6.00 9.58
CA ASP A 89 -6.01 4.99 8.78
C ASP A 89 -5.42 4.85 7.37
N GLU A 90 -5.03 5.97 6.74
CA GLU A 90 -4.32 5.94 5.46
C GLU A 90 -2.93 5.31 5.61
N LYS A 91 -2.21 5.58 6.70
CA LYS A 91 -0.91 4.93 6.97
C LYS A 91 -1.08 3.42 7.13
N ILE A 92 -2.07 2.97 7.88
CA ILE A 92 -2.42 1.54 8.04
C ILE A 92 -2.74 0.94 6.67
N THR A 93 -3.51 1.65 5.83
CA THR A 93 -3.84 1.22 4.47
C THR A 93 -2.61 1.04 3.60
N ILE A 94 -1.63 1.94 3.68
CA ILE A 94 -0.38 1.82 2.92
C ILE A 94 0.50 0.70 3.47
N GLN A 95 0.64 0.56 4.80
CA GLN A 95 1.45 -0.50 5.39
C GLN A 95 0.86 -1.90 5.14
N TYR A 96 -0.47 -1.98 5.11
CA TYR A 96 -1.19 -3.25 5.01
C TYR A 96 -2.29 -3.18 3.94
N PRO A 97 -1.93 -3.08 2.65
CA PRO A 97 -2.85 -2.80 1.55
C PRO A 97 -3.93 -3.86 1.35
N PHE A 98 -3.66 -5.09 1.80
CA PHE A 98 -4.53 -6.26 1.71
C PHE A 98 -5.48 -6.44 2.89
N LEU A 99 -5.35 -5.63 3.94
CA LEU A 99 -6.21 -5.73 5.11
C LEU A 99 -7.52 -4.96 4.93
N PRO A 100 -8.60 -5.38 5.63
CA PRO A 100 -9.87 -4.67 5.62
C PRO A 100 -9.71 -3.21 6.02
N ARG A 101 -10.41 -2.31 5.34
CA ARG A 101 -10.36 -0.84 5.48
C ARG A 101 -11.63 -0.29 6.12
N VAL A 102 -11.57 0.93 6.61
CA VAL A 102 -12.77 1.66 7.03
C VAL A 102 -13.76 1.75 5.87
N GLY A 103 -15.02 1.42 6.16
CA GLY A 103 -16.11 1.32 5.18
C GLY A 103 -16.33 -0.08 4.60
N ASP A 104 -15.43 -1.04 4.85
CA ASP A 104 -15.62 -2.42 4.36
C ASP A 104 -16.72 -3.15 5.13
N GLU A 105 -17.47 -3.98 4.38
CA GLU A 105 -18.42 -4.93 4.96
C GLU A 105 -17.69 -6.19 5.45
N ILE A 106 -17.99 -6.61 6.68
CA ILE A 106 -17.56 -7.88 7.26
C ILE A 106 -18.76 -8.69 7.74
N TYR A 107 -18.63 -10.00 7.68
CA TYR A 107 -19.72 -10.94 7.96
C TYR A 107 -19.38 -11.75 9.21
N ALA A 108 -20.30 -11.78 10.18
CA ALA A 108 -20.20 -12.69 11.31
C ALA A 108 -20.62 -14.10 10.84
N ASN A 109 -19.63 -14.91 10.43
CA ASN A 109 -19.78 -16.25 9.83
C ASN A 109 -20.35 -16.23 8.40
N GLU A 110 -20.58 -17.43 7.83
CA GLU A 110 -21.24 -17.63 6.53
C GLU A 110 -22.73 -17.22 6.51
N THR A 111 -23.20 -16.47 7.52
CA THR A 111 -24.60 -16.01 7.60
C THR A 111 -24.69 -14.60 7.02
N PRO A 112 -25.24 -14.41 5.80
CA PRO A 112 -25.21 -13.13 5.09
C PRO A 112 -25.96 -11.99 5.78
N ASP A 113 -26.83 -12.32 6.75
CA ASP A 113 -27.73 -11.39 7.41
C ASP A 113 -27.08 -10.64 8.57
N LEU A 114 -25.92 -11.10 9.07
CA LEU A 114 -25.17 -10.45 10.16
C LEU A 114 -23.98 -9.67 9.58
N LYS A 115 -24.32 -8.57 8.90
CA LYS A 115 -23.34 -7.65 8.29
C LYS A 115 -22.92 -6.58 9.28
N SER A 116 -21.63 -6.28 9.29
CA SER A 116 -21.08 -5.11 9.97
C SER A 116 -20.21 -4.29 9.03
N ASN A 117 -20.13 -2.98 9.24
CA ASN A 117 -19.19 -2.12 8.55
C ASN A 117 -18.02 -1.79 9.47
N ILE A 118 -16.80 -1.82 8.95
CA ILE A 118 -15.64 -1.32 9.67
C ILE A 118 -15.76 0.19 9.80
N ILE A 119 -15.72 0.69 11.03
CA ILE A 119 -15.85 2.12 11.32
C ILE A 119 -14.55 2.74 11.84
N ASP A 120 -13.61 1.93 12.35
CA ASP A 120 -12.32 2.39 12.85
C ASP A 120 -11.28 1.26 12.89
N ARG A 121 -10.00 1.63 12.80
CA ARG A 121 -8.86 0.72 12.84
C ARG A 121 -7.71 1.35 13.61
N THR A 122 -6.98 0.55 14.38
CA THR A 122 -5.83 1.03 15.15
C THR A 122 -4.77 -0.05 15.28
N LEU A 123 -3.50 0.33 15.15
CA LEU A 123 -2.37 -0.54 15.44
C LEU A 123 -2.13 -0.60 16.95
N LEU A 124 -2.00 -1.81 17.47
CA LEU A 124 -1.62 -2.08 18.85
C LEU A 124 -0.31 -2.86 18.87
N LYS A 125 0.53 -2.56 19.87
CA LYS A 125 1.72 -3.34 20.17
C LYS A 125 1.57 -3.97 21.54
N GLU A 126 1.67 -5.29 21.62
CA GLU A 126 1.54 -6.05 22.86
C GLU A 126 2.78 -6.95 23.00
N GLY A 127 3.75 -6.49 23.78
CA GLY A 127 5.06 -7.15 23.85
C GLY A 127 5.83 -6.99 22.54
N ASP A 128 6.23 -8.10 21.94
CA ASP A 128 6.94 -8.15 20.66
C ASP A 128 5.99 -8.20 19.46
N ASP A 129 4.71 -8.48 19.68
CA ASP A 129 3.72 -8.69 18.62
C ASP A 129 2.95 -7.41 18.30
N SER A 130 2.59 -7.26 17.01
CA SER A 130 1.76 -6.16 16.52
C SER A 130 0.39 -6.67 16.09
N PHE A 131 -0.66 -5.93 16.39
CA PHE A 131 -2.04 -6.30 16.10
C PHE A 131 -2.77 -5.16 15.38
N LEU A 132 -3.67 -5.51 14.46
CA LEU A 132 -4.68 -4.59 13.96
C LEU A 132 -5.95 -4.79 14.76
N LYS A 133 -6.30 -3.78 15.58
CA LYS A 133 -7.61 -3.70 16.21
C LYS A 133 -8.60 -3.11 15.22
N VAL A 134 -9.72 -3.79 15.02
CA VAL A 134 -10.81 -3.40 14.13
C VAL A 134 -12.06 -3.18 14.96
N LYS A 135 -12.71 -2.04 14.74
CA LYS A 135 -14.01 -1.71 15.31
C LYS A 135 -15.05 -1.71 14.20
N ALA A 136 -16.17 -2.39 14.44
CA ALA A 136 -17.23 -2.52 13.47
C ALA A 136 -18.60 -2.21 14.07
N GLU A 137 -19.52 -1.76 13.23
CA GLU A 137 -20.93 -1.51 13.58
C GLU A 137 -21.81 -2.48 12.79
N GLU A 138 -22.63 -3.25 13.49
CA GLU A 138 -23.64 -4.11 12.87
C GLU A 138 -24.71 -3.24 12.20
N VAL A 139 -25.03 -3.56 10.94
CA VAL A 139 -25.92 -2.73 10.10
C VAL A 139 -27.34 -2.67 10.68
N ALA A 140 -27.87 -3.81 11.15
CA ALA A 140 -29.26 -3.93 11.59
C ALA A 140 -29.48 -3.38 13.01
N SER A 141 -28.64 -3.77 13.96
CA SER A 141 -28.82 -3.43 15.38
C SER A 141 -28.15 -2.12 15.79
N LYS A 142 -27.22 -1.60 14.97
CA LYS A 142 -26.31 -0.49 15.32
C LYS A 142 -25.41 -0.79 16.52
N GLN A 143 -25.28 -2.07 16.87
CA GLN A 143 -24.37 -2.50 17.91
C GLN A 143 -22.93 -2.42 17.42
N VAL A 144 -22.08 -1.80 18.24
CA VAL A 144 -20.65 -1.69 17.99
C VAL A 144 -19.91 -2.83 18.70
N TRP A 145 -18.96 -3.43 18.00
CA TRP A 145 -18.10 -4.47 18.54
C TRP A 145 -16.66 -4.30 18.04
N GLU A 146 -15.73 -4.96 18.71
CA GLU A 146 -14.30 -4.85 18.46
C GLU A 146 -13.67 -6.24 18.38
N THR A 147 -12.68 -6.39 17.52
CA THR A 147 -11.81 -7.56 17.44
C THR A 147 -10.39 -7.12 17.12
N LYS A 148 -9.43 -8.04 17.21
CA LYS A 148 -8.06 -7.81 16.77
C LYS A 148 -7.48 -9.09 16.16
N PHE A 149 -6.54 -8.92 15.25
CA PHE A 149 -5.76 -10.01 14.70
C PHE A 149 -4.30 -9.59 14.59
N GLU A 150 -3.43 -10.58 14.70
CA GLU A 150 -1.97 -10.40 14.66
C GLU A 150 -1.54 -10.00 13.24
N LEU A 151 -0.58 -9.08 13.17
CA LEU A 151 0.02 -8.62 11.94
C LEU A 151 1.31 -9.40 11.67
N PRO A 152 1.61 -9.72 10.41
CA PRO A 152 2.89 -10.33 10.07
C PRO A 152 4.05 -9.42 10.49
N LEU A 153 5.09 -10.03 11.06
CA LEU A 153 6.36 -9.39 11.43
C LEU A 153 7.18 -8.98 10.21
#